data_AF-A0A440X5N6-F1
#
_entry.id   AF-A0A440X5N6-F1
#
_cell.length_a   1.000
_cell.length_b   1.000
_cell.length_c   1.000
_cell.angle_alpha   90.00
_cell.angle_beta   90.00
_cell.angle_gamma   90.00
#
_symmetry.space_group_name_H-M   'P 1'
#
loop_
_entity.id
_entity.type
_entity.pdbx_description
1 polymer ?
#
loop_
_entity_poly.entity_id
_entity_poly.type
_entity_poly.pdbx_seq_one_letter_code
_entity_poly.pdbx_strand_id
1 'polypeptide(L)'
;MPRAGGVYSAPPGTKGSPNTTIESAKYNALVDDLVADANAARPVTAGGSGSSTAVGGADNLSAAGADMASAATVNLANSTGTLVNITGTVTITALGTVSAGAERDLVFAGALTLTHNATSLILPGGANITTAAGDVARMRSLGGGNWRCMSYQRANGAAIAVAPNTTIVTPTLTLKQSAAPTPTAEGDIQWDTDENVLVIGDGAAQQIFVPLPASVAAGDVFYATGAKALARLAKGTAGQVLQMNAGATAPQWVTPPITKSYESAPQAVSALGLITLAHGFGIKPKLVQLSLICVTAQAGFSPGDELYLGAPSSFYGNDGSGSSVGWTMKTDATNIFIKCGNNVLPNVVNISSGGDSSLTEVNWNMVVRAWA
;
A
#
# COMPACT_ATOMS: atom_id res chain seq x y z
N MET A 1 -74.75 26.08 -16.20
CA MET A 1 -75.27 27.40 -15.80
C MET A 1 -74.54 28.48 -16.60
N PRO A 2 -75.22 29.51 -17.16
CA PRO A 2 -74.55 30.52 -17.97
C PRO A 2 -73.50 31.26 -17.14
N ARG A 3 -72.27 31.28 -17.65
CA ARG A 3 -71.12 31.94 -17.02
C ARG A 3 -70.44 32.82 -18.06
N ALA A 4 -70.10 34.05 -17.68
CA ALA A 4 -69.28 34.95 -18.47
C ALA A 4 -68.03 35.28 -17.66
N GLY A 5 -66.84 34.98 -18.20
CA GLY A 5 -65.58 35.19 -17.49
C GLY A 5 -65.46 34.43 -16.15
N GLY A 6 -66.12 33.27 -16.02
CA GLY A 6 -66.10 32.44 -14.80
C GLY A 6 -67.16 32.80 -13.76
N VAL A 7 -67.78 33.97 -13.86
CA VAL A 7 -68.85 34.43 -12.95
C VAL A 7 -70.22 33.95 -13.47
N TYR A 8 -70.98 33.27 -12.62
CA TYR A 8 -72.36 32.91 -12.83
C TYR A 8 -73.28 34.13 -12.76
N SER A 9 -74.23 34.20 -13.69
CA SER A 9 -75.33 35.17 -13.64
C SER A 9 -76.63 34.41 -13.83
N ALA A 10 -77.68 34.75 -13.07
CA ALA A 10 -78.99 34.18 -13.32
C ALA A 10 -79.42 34.48 -14.78
N PRO A 11 -80.01 33.49 -15.50
CA PRO A 11 -80.52 33.72 -16.85
C PRO A 11 -81.49 34.91 -16.92
N PRO A 12 -81.51 35.68 -18.01
CA PRO A 12 -82.50 36.74 -18.19
C PRO A 12 -83.94 36.22 -18.04
N GLY A 13 -84.79 36.97 -17.33
CA GLY A 13 -86.16 36.56 -17.03
C GLY A 13 -86.33 35.68 -15.79
N THR A 14 -85.24 35.32 -15.10
CA THR A 14 -85.33 34.52 -13.86
C THR A 14 -86.04 35.29 -12.75
N LYS A 15 -85.74 36.58 -12.54
CA LYS A 15 -86.35 37.37 -11.46
C LYS A 15 -87.84 37.66 -11.70
N GLY A 16 -88.64 37.53 -10.64
CA GLY A 16 -90.07 37.84 -10.64
C GLY A 16 -90.35 39.34 -10.65
N SER A 17 -91.45 39.73 -11.30
CA SER A 17 -91.92 41.13 -11.38
C SER A 17 -92.83 41.50 -10.18
N PRO A 18 -92.75 42.73 -9.63
CA PRO A 18 -93.66 43.20 -8.57
C PRO A 18 -95.14 43.15 -8.96
N ASN A 19 -96.04 43.05 -7.97
CA ASN A 19 -97.51 43.07 -8.14
C ASN A 19 -98.08 41.95 -9.02
N THR A 20 -97.42 40.78 -9.01
CA THR A 20 -97.91 39.56 -9.67
C THR A 20 -98.31 38.51 -8.63
N THR A 21 -98.85 37.37 -9.05
CA THR A 21 -99.30 36.28 -8.15
C THR A 21 -98.18 35.72 -7.28
N ILE A 22 -96.91 35.86 -7.68
CA ILE A 22 -95.75 35.41 -6.91
C ILE A 22 -95.26 36.52 -5.96
N GLU A 23 -94.81 36.14 -4.77
CA GLU A 23 -94.10 37.03 -3.84
C GLU A 23 -92.68 37.36 -4.36
N SER A 24 -92.62 38.24 -5.35
CA SER A 24 -91.41 38.51 -6.13
C SER A 24 -90.22 38.98 -5.30
N ALA A 25 -90.45 39.69 -4.18
CA ALA A 25 -89.37 40.10 -3.28
C ALA A 25 -88.65 38.90 -2.64
N LYS A 26 -89.38 37.93 -2.09
CA LYS A 26 -88.78 36.74 -1.46
C LYS A 26 -88.12 35.83 -2.49
N TYR A 27 -88.78 35.66 -3.63
CA TYR A 27 -88.25 34.87 -4.73
C TYR A 27 -86.95 35.48 -5.31
N ASN A 28 -86.92 36.80 -5.52
CA ASN A 28 -85.71 37.46 -6.03
C ASN A 28 -84.56 37.42 -5.02
N ALA A 29 -84.84 37.53 -3.71
CA ALA A 29 -83.84 37.35 -2.68
C ALA A 29 -83.23 35.93 -2.69
N LEU A 30 -84.05 34.90 -2.88
CA LEU A 30 -83.57 33.51 -3.06
C LEU A 30 -82.69 33.39 -4.31
N VAL A 31 -83.12 33.94 -5.44
CA VAL A 31 -82.32 33.91 -6.68
C VAL A 31 -80.98 34.62 -6.50
N ASP A 32 -80.96 35.77 -5.81
CA ASP A 32 -79.75 36.51 -5.51
C ASP A 32 -78.82 35.75 -4.56
N ASP A 33 -79.37 35.06 -3.55
CA ASP A 33 -78.62 34.18 -2.65
C ASP A 33 -77.97 33.00 -3.39
N LEU A 34 -78.71 32.34 -4.30
CA LEU A 34 -78.16 31.25 -5.13
C LEU A 34 -77.10 31.75 -6.11
N VAL A 35 -77.28 32.95 -6.68
CA VAL A 35 -76.26 33.57 -7.53
C VAL A 35 -75.01 33.90 -6.72
N ALA A 36 -75.18 34.37 -5.48
CA ALA A 36 -74.09 34.61 -4.56
C ALA A 36 -73.38 33.31 -4.18
N ASP A 37 -74.08 32.25 -3.77
CA ASP A 37 -73.51 30.93 -3.42
C ASP A 37 -72.73 30.30 -4.59
N ALA A 38 -73.28 30.36 -5.81
CA ALA A 38 -72.64 29.79 -7.00
C ALA A 38 -71.39 30.56 -7.48
N ASN A 39 -71.17 31.77 -6.96
CA ASN A 39 -70.03 32.65 -7.26
C ASN A 39 -69.10 32.89 -6.09
N ALA A 40 -69.57 32.69 -4.87
CA ALA A 40 -68.73 32.55 -3.71
C ALA A 40 -67.72 31.45 -4.05
N ALA A 41 -66.44 31.76 -3.94
CA ALA A 41 -65.42 30.74 -4.02
C ALA A 41 -65.78 29.71 -2.95
N ARG A 42 -66.34 28.57 -3.35
CA ARG A 42 -66.56 27.46 -2.43
C ARG A 42 -65.16 27.10 -2.00
N PRO A 43 -64.74 27.39 -0.76
CA PRO A 43 -63.53 26.80 -0.26
C PRO A 43 -63.72 25.30 -0.42
N VAL A 44 -62.65 24.53 -0.46
CA VAL A 44 -62.79 23.09 -0.35
C VAL A 44 -63.20 22.75 1.09
N THR A 45 -64.39 23.20 1.53
CA THR A 45 -65.00 22.91 2.83
C THR A 45 -65.29 21.41 2.97
N ALA A 46 -65.13 20.63 1.89
CA ALA A 46 -65.20 19.17 1.88
C ALA A 46 -64.01 18.48 1.18
N GLY A 47 -62.88 19.17 0.98
CA GLY A 47 -61.62 18.58 0.46
C GLY A 47 -60.42 18.79 1.37
N GLY A 48 -60.65 19.21 2.63
CA GLY A 48 -59.81 18.82 3.76
C GLY A 48 -58.63 19.71 4.12
N SER A 49 -58.27 20.76 3.35
CA SER A 49 -57.11 21.59 3.68
C SER A 49 -57.42 22.83 4.52
N GLY A 50 -58.66 23.34 4.57
CA GLY A 50 -59.03 24.50 5.40
C GLY A 50 -58.41 25.86 5.02
N SER A 51 -57.70 25.95 3.88
CA SER A 51 -57.05 27.19 3.42
C SER A 51 -57.88 27.93 2.36
N SER A 52 -57.81 29.26 2.37
CA SER A 52 -58.40 30.15 1.35
C SER A 52 -57.46 30.46 0.17
N THR A 53 -56.23 29.94 0.20
CA THR A 53 -55.24 30.12 -0.88
C THR A 53 -54.78 28.77 -1.42
N ALA A 54 -54.41 28.73 -2.71
CA ALA A 54 -53.88 27.51 -3.32
C ALA A 54 -52.58 27.04 -2.63
N VAL A 55 -51.68 27.97 -2.28
CA VAL A 55 -50.42 27.67 -1.58
C VAL A 55 -50.69 27.13 -0.18
N GLY A 56 -51.51 27.82 0.62
CA GLY A 56 -51.83 27.33 1.97
C GLY A 56 -52.61 26.00 1.94
N GLY A 57 -53.35 25.72 0.87
CA GLY A 57 -53.97 24.41 0.66
C GLY A 57 -52.94 23.29 0.46
N ALA A 58 -51.88 23.57 -0.30
CA ALA A 58 -50.76 22.64 -0.51
C ALA A 58 -49.89 22.47 0.74
N ASP A 59 -49.62 23.55 1.48
CA ASP A 59 -48.86 23.53 2.73
C ASP A 59 -49.57 22.67 3.79
N ASN A 60 -50.89 22.78 3.90
CA ASN A 60 -51.68 21.98 4.85
C ASN A 60 -51.72 20.48 4.49
N LEU A 61 -51.44 20.11 3.24
CA LEU A 61 -51.25 18.71 2.84
C LEU A 61 -49.83 18.20 3.09
N SER A 62 -48.89 19.10 3.37
CA SER A 62 -47.46 18.83 3.54
C SER A 62 -46.96 19.20 4.95
N ALA A 63 -47.86 19.19 5.94
CA ALA A 63 -47.59 19.63 7.29
C ALA A 63 -46.43 18.85 7.95
N ALA A 64 -45.63 19.56 8.74
CA ALA A 64 -44.65 18.93 9.62
C ALA A 64 -45.35 18.22 10.78
N GLY A 65 -44.98 16.96 11.00
CA GLY A 65 -45.47 16.15 12.10
C GLY A 65 -44.73 16.46 13.41
N ALA A 66 -45.31 16.02 14.53
CA ALA A 66 -44.62 16.02 15.81
C ALA A 66 -43.39 15.08 15.78
N ASP A 67 -42.41 15.37 16.63
CA ASP A 67 -41.26 14.50 16.83
C ASP A 67 -41.70 13.09 17.22
N MET A 68 -41.10 12.07 16.60
CA MET A 68 -41.32 10.67 16.95
C MET A 68 -40.02 10.06 17.43
N ALA A 69 -40.02 9.51 18.65
CA ALA A 69 -38.87 8.77 19.16
C ALA A 69 -38.65 7.48 18.36
N SER A 70 -37.39 7.18 18.08
CA SER A 70 -36.96 5.93 17.47
C SER A 70 -37.29 4.74 18.37
N ALA A 71 -37.69 3.64 17.75
CA ALA A 71 -38.03 2.36 18.35
C ALA A 71 -37.85 1.26 17.30
N ALA A 72 -37.85 -0.01 17.71
CA ALA A 72 -37.81 -1.13 16.76
C ALA A 72 -38.88 -1.00 15.66
N THR A 73 -40.07 -0.54 16.02
CA THR A 73 -41.10 -0.10 15.08
C THR A 73 -41.49 1.34 15.37
N VAL A 74 -41.22 2.25 14.44
CA VAL A 74 -41.73 3.62 14.47
C VAL A 74 -43.00 3.67 13.62
N ASN A 75 -44.18 3.60 14.24
CA ASN A 75 -45.41 3.50 13.47
C ASN A 75 -45.81 4.83 12.80
N LEU A 76 -45.41 5.03 11.54
CA LEU A 76 -45.66 6.26 10.80
C LEU A 76 -47.14 6.52 10.46
N ALA A 77 -48.01 5.54 10.70
CA ALA A 77 -49.46 5.74 10.67
C ALA A 77 -49.93 6.73 11.75
N ASN A 78 -49.18 6.86 12.84
CA ASN A 78 -49.44 7.81 13.92
C ASN A 78 -48.83 9.20 13.68
N SER A 79 -48.09 9.40 12.58
CA SER A 79 -47.53 10.71 12.29
C SER A 79 -48.63 11.73 12.00
N THR A 80 -48.49 12.93 12.55
CA THR A 80 -49.40 14.07 12.32
C THR A 80 -49.04 14.87 11.07
N GLY A 81 -48.01 14.46 10.33
CA GLY A 81 -47.53 15.17 9.14
C GLY A 81 -46.73 14.28 8.18
N THR A 82 -46.43 14.81 6.99
CA THR A 82 -45.64 14.11 5.96
C THR A 82 -44.15 14.22 6.20
N LEU A 83 -43.70 15.28 6.89
CA LEU A 83 -42.34 15.44 7.38
C LEU A 83 -42.28 15.03 8.86
N VAL A 84 -41.40 14.12 9.23
CA VAL A 84 -41.29 13.58 10.60
C VAL A 84 -39.85 13.69 11.08
N ASN A 85 -39.66 14.35 12.22
CA ASN A 85 -38.37 14.37 12.89
C ASN A 85 -38.26 13.14 13.81
N ILE A 86 -37.25 12.31 13.57
CA ILE A 86 -36.98 11.09 14.31
C ILE A 86 -35.93 11.37 15.38
N THR A 87 -36.31 11.19 16.65
CA THR A 87 -35.44 11.44 17.81
C THR A 87 -34.96 10.15 18.46
N GLY A 88 -33.99 10.22 19.37
CA GLY A 88 -33.42 9.03 20.05
C GLY A 88 -32.45 8.24 19.18
N THR A 89 -32.01 7.08 19.69
CA THR A 89 -30.90 6.29 19.13
C THR A 89 -31.22 4.80 18.94
N VAL A 90 -32.51 4.42 19.06
CA VAL A 90 -32.92 3.01 18.98
C VAL A 90 -32.93 2.55 17.52
N THR A 91 -32.38 1.37 17.25
CA THR A 91 -32.43 0.73 15.93
C THR A 91 -33.88 0.56 15.45
N ILE A 92 -34.14 0.98 14.22
CA ILE A 92 -35.45 0.85 13.55
C ILE A 92 -35.39 -0.32 12.58
N THR A 93 -36.31 -1.26 12.72
CA THR A 93 -36.47 -2.41 11.82
C THR A 93 -37.78 -2.36 11.02
N ALA A 94 -38.75 -1.51 11.41
CA ALA A 94 -40.02 -1.31 10.71
C ALA A 94 -40.61 0.10 10.93
N LEU A 95 -41.48 0.53 10.02
CA LEU A 95 -42.12 1.87 10.03
C LEU A 95 -43.66 1.83 10.19
N GLY A 96 -44.19 0.70 10.64
CA GLY A 96 -45.63 0.48 10.78
C GLY A 96 -46.37 0.33 9.45
N THR A 97 -47.70 0.30 9.48
CA THR A 97 -48.55 0.01 8.31
C THR A 97 -49.28 1.25 7.86
N VAL A 98 -49.01 1.67 6.63
CA VAL A 98 -49.73 2.77 5.94
C VAL A 98 -50.17 2.24 4.56
N SER A 99 -51.14 2.91 3.94
CA SER A 99 -51.56 2.58 2.57
C SER A 99 -50.40 2.67 1.58
N ALA A 100 -50.41 1.77 0.60
CA ALA A 100 -49.42 1.77 -0.48
C ALA A 100 -49.45 3.12 -1.23
N GLY A 101 -48.28 3.68 -1.49
CA GLY A 101 -48.10 4.98 -2.15
C GLY A 101 -47.95 6.17 -1.20
N ALA A 102 -48.25 6.02 0.10
CA ALA A 102 -48.03 7.10 1.06
C ALA A 102 -46.54 7.40 1.25
N GLU A 103 -46.17 8.67 1.26
CA GLU A 103 -44.80 9.13 1.46
C GLU A 103 -44.61 9.80 2.81
N ARG A 104 -43.42 9.60 3.40
CA ARG A 104 -42.95 10.28 4.60
C ARG A 104 -41.50 10.68 4.41
N ASP A 105 -41.20 11.95 4.65
CA ASP A 105 -39.84 12.46 4.73
C ASP A 105 -39.41 12.40 6.20
N LEU A 106 -38.35 11.66 6.48
CA LEU A 106 -37.80 11.49 7.82
C LEU A 106 -36.54 12.33 7.94
N VAL A 107 -36.44 13.13 9.01
CA VAL A 107 -35.21 13.85 9.39
C VAL A 107 -34.68 13.22 10.67
N PHE A 108 -33.41 12.83 10.73
CA PHE A 108 -32.86 12.18 11.91
C PHE A 108 -32.17 13.20 12.83
N ALA A 109 -32.51 13.20 14.12
CA ALA A 109 -31.89 14.09 15.10
C ALA A 109 -30.58 13.53 15.70
N GLY A 110 -30.25 12.27 15.42
CA GLY A 110 -29.09 11.58 16.00
C GLY A 110 -28.74 10.28 15.29
N ALA A 111 -27.78 9.56 15.86
CA ALA A 111 -27.32 8.29 15.32
C ALA A 111 -28.20 7.12 15.78
N LEU A 112 -28.78 6.41 14.82
CA LEU A 112 -29.45 5.13 14.97
C LEU A 112 -29.13 4.24 13.77
N THR A 113 -29.58 2.99 13.79
CA THR A 113 -29.49 2.11 12.62
C THR A 113 -30.86 1.89 12.00
N LEU A 114 -30.99 2.14 10.71
CA LEU A 114 -32.06 1.58 9.88
C LEU A 114 -31.60 0.20 9.41
N THR A 115 -32.29 -0.85 9.84
CA THR A 115 -31.93 -2.23 9.48
C THR A 115 -32.55 -2.61 8.15
N HIS A 116 -31.73 -2.93 7.16
CA HIS A 116 -32.21 -3.37 5.86
C HIS A 116 -32.90 -4.73 5.95
N ASN A 117 -34.05 -4.83 5.31
CA ASN A 117 -34.72 -6.08 4.99
C ASN A 117 -35.25 -6.01 3.55
N ALA A 118 -34.98 -7.05 2.74
CA ALA A 118 -35.33 -7.08 1.33
C ALA A 118 -36.84 -6.98 1.03
N THR A 119 -37.70 -7.13 2.05
CA THR A 119 -39.15 -7.06 1.94
C THR A 119 -39.73 -5.91 2.76
N SER A 120 -39.44 -5.84 4.07
CA SER A 120 -40.16 -4.94 4.98
C SER A 120 -39.57 -3.53 5.09
N LEU A 121 -38.25 -3.38 4.96
CA LEU A 121 -37.57 -2.09 5.04
C LEU A 121 -36.41 -2.07 4.02
N ILE A 122 -36.76 -1.70 2.79
CA ILE A 122 -35.87 -1.74 1.64
C ILE A 122 -35.09 -0.43 1.61
N LEU A 123 -33.77 -0.52 1.75
CA LEU A 123 -32.84 0.60 1.84
C LEU A 123 -31.93 0.61 0.60
N PRO A 124 -31.48 1.79 0.14
CA PRO A 124 -30.53 1.87 -0.97
C PRO A 124 -29.23 1.12 -0.64
N GLY A 125 -28.68 0.42 -1.64
CA GLY A 125 -27.46 -0.38 -1.50
C GLY A 125 -27.64 -1.74 -0.81
N GLY A 126 -28.86 -2.10 -0.35
CA GLY A 126 -29.13 -3.41 0.24
C GLY A 126 -28.45 -3.66 1.58
N ALA A 127 -28.07 -2.61 2.30
CA ALA A 127 -27.33 -2.67 3.55
C ALA A 127 -27.97 -1.77 4.62
N ASN A 128 -27.66 -2.04 5.88
CA ASN A 128 -28.07 -1.18 7.00
C ASN A 128 -27.51 0.23 6.82
N ILE A 129 -28.28 1.25 7.21
CA ILE A 129 -27.83 2.64 7.20
C ILE A 129 -27.74 3.12 8.64
N THR A 130 -26.52 3.47 9.06
CA THR A 130 -26.30 4.25 10.28
C THR A 130 -26.55 5.71 9.97
N THR A 131 -27.51 6.32 10.68
CA THR A 131 -27.85 7.73 10.53
C THR A 131 -26.92 8.62 11.34
N ALA A 132 -26.94 9.90 11.03
CA ALA A 132 -26.40 10.99 11.84
C ALA A 132 -27.43 12.12 11.93
N ALA A 133 -27.18 13.08 12.82
CA ALA A 133 -28.02 14.26 12.94
C ALA A 133 -28.05 15.04 11.62
N GLY A 134 -29.25 15.39 11.15
CA GLY A 134 -29.51 16.11 9.91
C GLY A 134 -29.64 15.23 8.66
N ASP A 135 -29.46 13.91 8.76
CA ASP A 135 -29.72 13.02 7.63
C ASP A 135 -31.21 12.99 7.27
N VAL A 136 -31.52 12.83 5.99
CA VAL A 136 -32.91 12.83 5.48
C VAL A 136 -33.19 11.59 4.65
N ALA A 137 -34.32 10.93 4.91
CA ALA A 137 -34.80 9.77 4.16
C ALA A 137 -36.21 10.00 3.61
N ARG A 138 -36.43 9.80 2.32
CA ARG A 138 -37.77 9.75 1.71
C ARG A 138 -38.26 8.32 1.68
N MET A 139 -39.29 8.02 2.44
CA MET A 139 -39.85 6.68 2.59
C MET A 139 -41.20 6.61 1.89
N ARG A 140 -41.39 5.59 1.05
CA ARG A 140 -42.67 5.29 0.41
C ARG A 140 -43.19 3.95 0.91
N SER A 141 -44.44 3.93 1.37
CA SER A 141 -45.09 2.69 1.78
C SER A 141 -45.47 1.87 0.56
N LEU A 142 -45.26 0.56 0.62
CA LEU A 142 -45.73 -0.43 -0.36
C LEU A 142 -46.99 -1.16 0.14
N GLY A 143 -47.55 -0.75 1.29
CA GLY A 143 -48.65 -1.44 1.95
C GLY A 143 -48.18 -2.62 2.81
N GLY A 144 -49.03 -3.07 3.74
CA GLY A 144 -48.78 -4.26 4.57
C GLY A 144 -47.58 -4.14 5.52
N GLY A 145 -47.15 -2.93 5.85
CA GLY A 145 -45.98 -2.69 6.70
C GLY A 145 -44.64 -2.63 5.96
N ASN A 146 -44.66 -2.77 4.62
CA ASN A 146 -43.46 -2.72 3.79
C ASN A 146 -43.15 -1.28 3.36
N TRP A 147 -41.88 -0.90 3.45
CA TRP A 147 -41.41 0.44 3.10
C TRP A 147 -40.18 0.37 2.21
N ARG A 148 -40.13 1.28 1.22
CA ARG A 148 -38.95 1.51 0.39
C ARG A 148 -38.44 2.92 0.62
N CYS A 149 -37.16 3.03 0.94
CA CYS A 149 -36.44 4.28 0.90
C CYS A 149 -36.18 4.65 -0.57
N MET A 150 -36.79 5.75 -1.03
CA MET A 150 -36.68 6.26 -2.39
C MET A 150 -35.40 7.08 -2.57
N SER A 151 -34.99 7.79 -1.52
CA SER A 151 -33.75 8.54 -1.46
C SER A 151 -33.30 8.70 -0.02
N TYR A 152 -31.99 8.70 0.18
CA TYR A 152 -31.37 9.02 1.45
C TYR A 152 -30.25 10.01 1.20
N GLN A 153 -30.20 11.09 1.98
CA GLN A 153 -29.18 12.11 1.87
C GLN A 153 -28.53 12.28 3.24
N ARG A 154 -27.21 12.05 3.30
CA ARG A 154 -26.45 12.41 4.49
C ARG A 154 -26.29 13.92 4.58
N ALA A 155 -26.36 14.45 5.78
CA ALA A 155 -26.14 15.88 6.05
C ALA A 155 -24.79 16.37 5.52
N ASN A 156 -23.76 15.51 5.60
CA ASN A 156 -22.41 15.80 5.11
C ASN A 156 -22.21 15.55 3.59
N GLY A 157 -23.25 15.11 2.87
CA GLY A 157 -23.18 14.81 1.44
C GLY A 157 -22.43 13.52 1.06
N ALA A 158 -21.96 12.73 2.03
CA ALA A 158 -21.21 11.51 1.75
C ALA A 158 -22.08 10.40 1.14
N ALA A 159 -21.55 9.68 0.16
CA ALA A 159 -22.21 8.57 -0.53
C ALA A 159 -22.61 7.45 0.44
N ILE A 160 -23.84 6.92 0.31
CA ILE A 160 -24.43 5.90 1.21
C ILE A 160 -23.58 4.64 1.30
N ALA A 161 -23.06 4.21 0.15
CA ALA A 161 -22.11 3.13 0.00
C ALA A 161 -21.10 3.51 -1.11
N VAL A 162 -19.90 2.97 -1.00
CA VAL A 162 -18.89 3.00 -2.06
C VAL A 162 -19.14 1.77 -2.93
N ALA A 163 -19.31 1.97 -4.24
CA ALA A 163 -19.51 0.83 -5.15
C ALA A 163 -18.25 -0.06 -5.15
N PRO A 164 -18.37 -1.38 -5.38
CA PRO A 164 -17.20 -2.22 -5.57
C PRO A 164 -16.35 -1.66 -6.73
N ASN A 165 -15.05 -1.93 -6.73
CA ASN A 165 -14.10 -1.55 -7.80
C ASN A 165 -13.95 -0.04 -8.10
N THR A 166 -14.46 0.85 -7.24
CA THR A 166 -14.24 2.29 -7.41
C THR A 166 -12.83 2.71 -7.01
N THR A 167 -12.21 3.58 -7.80
CA THR A 167 -11.01 4.32 -7.37
C THR A 167 -11.38 5.37 -6.34
N ILE A 168 -10.74 5.35 -5.17
CA ILE A 168 -10.90 6.38 -4.15
C ILE A 168 -9.95 7.54 -4.49
N VAL A 169 -10.51 8.70 -4.83
CA VAL A 169 -9.74 9.93 -5.09
C VAL A 169 -9.95 10.87 -3.90
N THR A 170 -9.03 10.83 -2.95
CA THR A 170 -9.00 11.71 -1.76
C THR A 170 -7.59 12.28 -1.62
N PRO A 171 -7.43 13.55 -1.19
CA PRO A 171 -6.09 14.11 -0.94
C PRO A 171 -5.35 13.36 0.17
N THR A 172 -6.09 12.73 1.10
CA THR A 172 -5.53 11.96 2.21
C THR A 172 -6.31 10.66 2.41
N LEU A 173 -5.60 9.54 2.50
CA LEU A 173 -6.15 8.25 2.91
C LEU A 173 -5.67 7.93 4.33
N THR A 174 -6.61 7.87 5.27
CA THR A 174 -6.33 7.42 6.65
C THR A 174 -6.74 5.96 6.77
N LEU A 175 -5.80 5.10 7.13
CA LEU A 175 -6.04 3.67 7.37
C LEU A 175 -6.39 3.42 8.84
N LYS A 176 -6.86 2.21 9.17
CA LYS A 176 -6.94 1.77 10.57
C LYS A 176 -5.54 1.85 11.18
N GLN A 177 -5.42 2.29 12.42
CA GLN A 177 -4.12 2.52 13.07
C GLN A 177 -4.02 1.67 14.33
N SER A 178 -2.83 1.11 14.57
CA SER A 178 -2.48 0.38 15.78
C SER A 178 -0.98 0.52 16.03
N ALA A 179 -0.54 0.44 17.28
CA ALA A 179 0.90 0.30 17.61
C ALA A 179 1.36 -1.18 17.63
N ALA A 180 0.42 -2.10 17.40
CA ALA A 180 0.70 -3.53 17.23
C ALA A 180 -0.38 -4.11 16.29
N PRO A 181 -0.39 -3.72 15.00
CA PRO A 181 -1.38 -4.18 14.05
C PRO A 181 -1.32 -5.70 13.91
N THR A 182 -2.49 -6.34 13.97
CA THR A 182 -2.63 -7.79 13.80
C THR A 182 -3.70 -8.17 12.76
N PRO A 183 -3.68 -7.60 11.55
CA PRO A 183 -4.63 -7.98 10.51
C PRO A 183 -4.33 -9.41 10.05
N THR A 184 -5.27 -10.33 10.23
CA THR A 184 -5.19 -11.70 9.71
C THR A 184 -6.25 -12.00 8.66
N ALA A 185 -7.29 -11.16 8.57
CA ALA A 185 -8.30 -11.26 7.51
C ALA A 185 -7.73 -10.72 6.20
N GLU A 186 -8.01 -11.42 5.09
CA GLU A 186 -7.56 -11.00 3.77
C GLU A 186 -8.07 -9.60 3.42
N GLY A 187 -7.13 -8.71 3.07
CA GLY A 187 -7.43 -7.32 2.71
C GLY A 187 -7.66 -6.39 3.91
N ASP A 188 -7.51 -6.84 5.16
CA ASP A 188 -7.43 -5.93 6.30
C ASP A 188 -6.08 -5.22 6.30
N ILE A 189 -6.09 -3.89 6.24
CA ILE A 189 -4.89 -3.06 6.13
C ILE A 189 -4.84 -2.14 7.34
N GLN A 190 -3.72 -2.17 8.07
CA GLN A 190 -3.49 -1.36 9.25
C GLN A 190 -2.13 -0.65 9.17
N TRP A 191 -2.12 0.63 9.54
CA TRP A 191 -0.92 1.42 9.72
C TRP A 191 -0.33 1.19 11.11
N ASP A 192 0.96 0.91 11.15
CA ASP A 192 1.73 0.71 12.36
C ASP A 192 2.28 2.03 12.88
N THR A 193 1.73 2.55 13.98
CA THR A 193 1.97 3.93 14.39
C THR A 193 3.34 4.18 14.99
N ASP A 194 3.99 3.16 15.57
CA ASP A 194 5.31 3.26 16.20
C ASP A 194 6.44 2.82 15.25
N GLU A 195 6.19 1.85 14.38
CA GLU A 195 7.19 1.32 13.45
C GLU A 195 7.11 1.93 12.05
N ASN A 196 6.07 2.73 11.77
CA ASN A 196 5.88 3.47 10.53
C ASN A 196 5.87 2.52 9.31
N VAL A 197 5.17 1.39 9.44
CA VAL A 197 5.00 0.38 8.40
C VAL A 197 3.54 0.15 8.07
N LEU A 198 3.28 -0.42 6.91
CA LEU A 198 1.96 -0.91 6.53
C LEU A 198 1.89 -2.41 6.77
N VAL A 199 0.88 -2.87 7.51
CA VAL A 199 0.64 -4.29 7.77
C VAL A 199 -0.67 -4.72 7.13
N ILE A 200 -0.64 -5.82 6.38
CA ILE A 200 -1.75 -6.33 5.59
C ILE A 200 -2.04 -7.77 6.00
N GLY A 201 -3.29 -8.10 6.27
CA GLY A 201 -3.72 -9.48 6.46
C GLY A 201 -3.87 -10.18 5.10
N ASP A 202 -3.33 -11.39 5.01
CA ASP A 202 -3.39 -12.22 3.79
C ASP A 202 -4.29 -13.46 3.96
N GLY A 203 -5.20 -13.43 4.94
CA GLY A 203 -6.14 -14.50 5.25
C GLY A 203 -5.58 -15.58 6.18
N ALA A 204 -4.26 -15.76 6.24
CA ALA A 204 -3.60 -16.73 7.11
C ALA A 204 -2.55 -16.11 8.06
N ALA A 205 -1.91 -15.01 7.63
CA ALA A 205 -0.82 -14.33 8.29
C ALA A 205 -0.83 -12.82 7.95
N GLN A 206 0.31 -12.17 8.21
CA GLN A 206 0.54 -10.76 7.97
C GLN A 206 1.65 -10.58 6.93
N GLN A 207 1.46 -9.62 6.04
CA GLN A 207 2.49 -9.07 5.18
C GLN A 207 2.86 -7.67 5.66
N ILE A 208 4.16 -7.39 5.75
CA ILE A 208 4.67 -6.13 6.27
C ILE A 208 5.43 -5.42 5.15
N PHE A 209 4.99 -4.20 4.83
CA PHE A 209 5.64 -3.32 3.88
C PHE A 209 6.45 -2.28 4.65
N VAL A 210 7.75 -2.53 4.72
CA VAL A 210 8.70 -1.65 5.40
C VAL A 210 9.10 -0.51 4.44
N PRO A 211 9.12 0.75 4.89
CA PRO A 211 9.57 1.86 4.06
C PRO A 211 11.06 1.71 3.73
N LEU A 212 11.44 2.18 2.55
CA LEU A 212 12.85 2.31 2.21
C LEU A 212 13.53 3.32 3.14
N PRO A 213 14.77 3.06 3.58
CA PRO A 213 15.54 4.04 4.35
C PRO A 213 15.76 5.34 3.56
N ALA A 214 15.98 6.46 4.25
CA ALA A 214 16.25 7.73 3.57
C ALA A 214 17.48 7.66 2.65
N SER A 215 17.50 8.49 1.60
CA SER A 215 18.62 8.66 0.65
C SER A 215 19.10 7.39 -0.05
N VAL A 216 18.18 6.54 -0.50
CA VAL A 216 18.49 5.37 -1.36
C VAL A 216 19.17 5.79 -2.66
N ALA A 217 20.26 5.12 -3.01
CA ALA A 217 20.93 5.22 -4.30
C ALA A 217 21.02 3.87 -5.02
N ALA A 218 21.18 3.91 -6.34
CA ALA A 218 21.35 2.71 -7.15
C ALA A 218 22.61 1.93 -6.75
N GLY A 219 22.45 0.64 -6.47
CA GLY A 219 23.52 -0.26 -6.04
C GLY A 219 23.68 -0.38 -4.52
N ASP A 220 22.89 0.35 -3.74
CA ASP A 220 22.90 0.21 -2.28
C ASP A 220 22.42 -1.19 -1.84
N VAL A 221 22.92 -1.62 -0.69
CA VAL A 221 22.51 -2.86 -0.02
C VAL A 221 21.63 -2.50 1.15
N PHE A 222 20.44 -3.11 1.23
CA PHE A 222 19.58 -3.02 2.41
C PHE A 222 19.75 -4.22 3.30
N TYR A 223 19.79 -3.98 4.60
CA TYR A 223 19.85 -5.03 5.60
C TYR A 223 18.88 -4.73 6.74
N ALA A 224 18.36 -5.78 7.37
CA ALA A 224 17.46 -5.64 8.49
C ALA A 224 18.21 -5.22 9.76
N THR A 225 17.65 -4.25 10.49
CA THR A 225 18.11 -3.86 11.84
C THR A 225 17.10 -4.24 12.93
N GLY A 226 15.94 -4.74 12.52
CA GLY A 226 14.88 -5.27 13.37
C GLY A 226 13.83 -5.96 12.51
N ALA A 227 12.77 -6.50 13.12
CA ALA A 227 11.73 -7.25 12.40
C ALA A 227 10.97 -6.40 11.36
N LYS A 228 10.84 -5.08 11.61
CA LYS A 228 10.11 -4.13 10.78
C LYS A 228 10.96 -2.91 10.36
N ALA A 229 12.28 -3.05 10.36
CA ALA A 229 13.20 -1.95 10.11
C ALA A 229 14.35 -2.37 9.19
N LEU A 230 14.57 -1.57 8.14
CA LEU A 230 15.71 -1.70 7.24
C LEU A 230 16.68 -0.53 7.45
N ALA A 231 17.97 -0.82 7.25
CA ALA A 231 19.02 0.18 7.13
C ALA A 231 19.72 0.08 5.78
N ARG A 232 20.35 1.19 5.38
CA ARG A 232 21.06 1.33 4.11
C ARG A 232 22.57 1.20 4.33
N LEU A 233 23.21 0.31 3.58
CA LEU A 233 24.64 0.30 3.37
C LEU A 233 24.92 0.77 1.93
N ALA A 234 25.60 1.92 1.79
CA ALA A 234 25.91 2.50 0.49
C ALA A 234 26.72 1.51 -0.38
N LYS A 235 26.60 1.57 -1.71
CA LYS A 235 27.17 0.60 -2.69
C LYS A 235 28.68 0.24 -2.66
N GLY A 236 29.47 0.74 -1.72
CA GLY A 236 30.91 0.44 -1.62
C GLY A 236 31.71 0.94 -2.82
N THR A 237 33.00 0.57 -2.83
CA THR A 237 33.96 0.83 -3.92
C THR A 237 34.41 -0.48 -4.55
N ALA A 238 34.84 -0.44 -5.81
CA ALA A 238 35.34 -1.61 -6.52
C ALA A 238 36.41 -2.39 -5.72
N GLY A 239 36.28 -3.72 -5.70
CA GLY A 239 37.21 -4.61 -5.00
C GLY A 239 36.92 -4.80 -3.51
N GLN A 240 35.95 -4.08 -2.93
CA GLN A 240 35.50 -4.36 -1.57
C GLN A 240 34.61 -5.60 -1.51
N VAL A 241 34.68 -6.30 -0.38
CA VAL A 241 33.81 -7.43 -0.06
C VAL A 241 32.91 -7.08 1.12
N LEU A 242 31.72 -7.67 1.14
CA LEU A 242 30.80 -7.52 2.25
C LEU A 242 31.20 -8.49 3.36
N GLN A 243 31.32 -8.00 4.58
CA GLN A 243 31.50 -8.84 5.76
C GLN A 243 30.70 -8.30 6.93
N MET A 244 30.53 -9.11 7.98
CA MET A 244 30.00 -8.60 9.24
C MET A 244 31.04 -7.70 9.93
N ASN A 245 30.59 -6.64 10.59
CA ASN A 245 31.47 -5.84 11.43
C ASN A 245 31.94 -6.63 12.67
N ALA A 246 33.01 -6.15 13.32
CA ALA A 246 33.60 -6.85 14.46
C ALA A 246 32.61 -7.02 15.64
N GLY A 247 31.61 -6.14 15.74
CA GLY A 247 30.56 -6.21 16.76
C GLY A 247 29.37 -7.11 16.41
N ALA A 248 29.35 -7.72 15.23
CA ALA A 248 28.20 -8.50 14.73
C ALA A 248 26.86 -7.74 14.70
N THR A 249 26.91 -6.42 14.54
CA THR A 249 25.72 -5.54 14.55
C THR A 249 25.30 -5.05 13.16
N ALA A 250 26.21 -5.08 12.18
CA ALA A 250 25.91 -4.63 10.83
C ALA A 250 26.89 -5.22 9.80
N PRO A 251 26.43 -5.44 8.55
CA PRO A 251 27.35 -5.67 7.45
C PRO A 251 28.15 -4.39 7.14
N GLN A 252 29.36 -4.56 6.63
CA GLN A 252 30.27 -3.48 6.24
C GLN A 252 31.08 -3.87 5.00
N TRP A 253 31.49 -2.86 4.23
CA TRP A 253 32.45 -3.04 3.15
C TRP A 253 33.86 -3.02 3.68
N VAL A 254 34.65 -4.02 3.31
CA VAL A 254 36.07 -4.07 3.62
C VAL A 254 36.87 -4.37 2.38
N THR A 255 38.02 -3.70 2.27
CA THR A 255 39.01 -4.01 1.24
C THR A 255 39.79 -5.24 1.70
N PRO A 256 39.75 -6.36 0.95
CA PRO A 256 40.53 -7.54 1.28
C PRO A 256 42.03 -7.21 1.39
N PRO A 257 42.79 -7.93 2.23
CA PRO A 257 44.23 -7.77 2.31
C PRO A 257 44.96 -8.05 0.99
N ILE A 258 44.41 -8.93 0.14
CA ILE A 258 44.96 -9.26 -1.17
C ILE A 258 43.87 -8.96 -2.21
N THR A 259 44.18 -8.09 -3.17
CA THR A 259 43.24 -7.65 -4.22
C THR A 259 43.81 -7.80 -5.63
N LYS A 260 45.13 -8.04 -5.75
CA LYS A 260 45.82 -8.24 -7.02
C LYS A 260 46.60 -9.56 -6.99
N SER A 261 46.72 -10.20 -8.14
CA SER A 261 47.58 -11.36 -8.36
C SER A 261 48.40 -11.21 -9.63
N TYR A 262 49.55 -11.88 -9.66
CA TYR A 262 50.48 -11.93 -10.78
C TYR A 262 51.05 -13.33 -10.88
N GLU A 263 51.22 -13.82 -12.11
CA GLU A 263 51.94 -15.04 -12.43
C GLU A 263 52.88 -14.75 -13.60
N SER A 264 54.16 -15.09 -13.44
CA SER A 264 55.15 -14.93 -14.52
C SER A 264 55.02 -16.04 -15.55
N ALA A 265 55.44 -15.77 -16.79
CA ALA A 265 55.80 -16.85 -17.71
C ALA A 265 56.95 -17.69 -17.11
N PRO A 266 57.12 -18.98 -17.50
CA PRO A 266 58.26 -19.79 -17.09
C PRO A 266 59.59 -19.11 -17.44
N GLN A 267 60.45 -18.94 -16.44
CA GLN A 267 61.76 -18.31 -16.57
C GLN A 267 62.84 -19.39 -16.58
N ALA A 268 63.70 -19.36 -17.59
CA ALA A 268 64.89 -20.21 -17.61
C ALA A 268 65.79 -19.87 -16.41
N VAL A 269 66.27 -20.91 -15.72
CA VAL A 269 67.20 -20.76 -14.61
C VAL A 269 68.62 -20.78 -15.14
N SER A 270 69.44 -19.83 -14.71
CA SER A 270 70.86 -19.80 -15.09
C SER A 270 71.72 -19.42 -13.89
N ALA A 271 72.86 -20.10 -13.72
CA ALA A 271 73.86 -19.75 -12.72
C ALA A 271 74.27 -18.28 -12.84
N LEU A 272 74.35 -17.59 -11.70
CA LEU A 272 74.66 -16.16 -11.58
C LEU A 272 73.69 -15.21 -12.31
N GLY A 273 72.57 -15.71 -12.83
CA GLY A 273 71.54 -14.95 -13.54
C GLY A 273 70.77 -13.97 -12.65
N LEU A 274 70.20 -12.93 -13.26
CA LEU A 274 69.22 -12.05 -12.62
C LEU A 274 67.91 -12.15 -13.41
N ILE A 275 66.86 -12.60 -12.74
CA ILE A 275 65.49 -12.58 -13.25
C ILE A 275 64.82 -11.31 -12.72
N THR A 276 64.25 -10.51 -13.61
CA THR A 276 63.50 -9.30 -13.27
C THR A 276 62.10 -9.40 -13.87
N LEU A 277 61.09 -9.35 -13.01
CA LEU A 277 59.69 -9.55 -13.38
C LEU A 277 58.87 -8.32 -12.98
N ALA A 278 58.38 -7.60 -13.98
CA ALA A 278 57.43 -6.51 -13.75
C ALA A 278 56.05 -7.11 -13.42
N HIS A 279 55.52 -6.81 -12.24
CA HIS A 279 54.25 -7.38 -11.76
C HIS A 279 53.07 -6.41 -11.83
N GLY A 280 53.32 -5.12 -12.10
CA GLY A 280 52.27 -4.13 -12.39
C GLY A 280 51.35 -3.75 -11.21
N PHE A 281 51.70 -4.10 -9.96
CA PHE A 281 50.81 -3.81 -8.83
C PHE A 281 50.82 -2.34 -8.40
N GLY A 282 51.91 -1.60 -8.65
CA GLY A 282 52.11 -0.23 -8.16
C GLY A 282 52.34 -0.14 -6.64
N ILE A 283 52.38 -1.30 -5.96
CA ILE A 283 52.66 -1.49 -4.53
C ILE A 283 53.46 -2.79 -4.38
N LYS A 284 54.21 -2.92 -3.29
CA LYS A 284 54.98 -4.14 -3.02
C LYS A 284 54.04 -5.33 -2.77
N PRO A 285 54.28 -6.51 -3.37
CA PRO A 285 53.53 -7.72 -3.04
C PRO A 285 53.59 -8.07 -1.55
N LYS A 286 52.47 -8.55 -1.00
CA LYS A 286 52.35 -9.03 0.38
C LYS A 286 52.74 -10.51 0.51
N LEU A 287 52.54 -11.28 -0.55
CA LEU A 287 52.92 -12.68 -0.65
C LEU A 287 53.58 -12.93 -2.01
N VAL A 288 54.66 -13.70 -2.01
CA VAL A 288 55.32 -14.20 -3.23
C VAL A 288 55.66 -15.66 -3.04
N GLN A 289 55.34 -16.47 -4.04
CA GLN A 289 55.59 -17.89 -4.10
C GLN A 289 56.44 -18.18 -5.34
N LEU A 290 57.46 -19.02 -5.17
CA LEU A 290 58.26 -19.54 -6.26
C LEU A 290 57.91 -21.01 -6.46
N SER A 291 57.94 -21.46 -7.69
CA SER A 291 57.75 -22.87 -8.03
C SER A 291 58.66 -23.22 -9.19
N LEU A 292 59.12 -24.47 -9.22
CA LEU A 292 59.91 -25.01 -10.32
C LEU A 292 59.01 -25.91 -11.16
N ILE A 293 58.91 -25.64 -12.46
CA ILE A 293 58.19 -26.49 -13.41
C ILE A 293 59.20 -27.35 -14.14
N CYS A 294 59.01 -28.66 -14.08
CA CYS A 294 59.84 -29.62 -14.77
C CYS A 294 59.66 -29.47 -16.29
N VAL A 295 60.76 -29.30 -17.02
CA VAL A 295 60.82 -29.20 -18.49
C VAL A 295 61.22 -30.55 -19.09
N THR A 296 62.14 -31.25 -18.43
CA THR A 296 62.63 -32.58 -18.80
C THR A 296 62.65 -33.45 -17.56
N ALA A 297 62.17 -34.68 -17.67
CA ALA A 297 61.99 -35.57 -16.51
C ALA A 297 63.25 -35.69 -15.64
N GLN A 298 63.12 -35.40 -14.34
CA GLN A 298 64.21 -35.47 -13.36
C GLN A 298 63.68 -35.68 -11.95
N ALA A 299 64.44 -36.39 -11.11
CA ALA A 299 64.12 -36.60 -9.69
C ALA A 299 62.72 -37.21 -9.42
N GLY A 300 62.19 -37.94 -10.41
CA GLY A 300 60.86 -38.56 -10.39
C GLY A 300 59.70 -37.65 -10.83
N PHE A 301 60.00 -36.41 -11.25
CA PHE A 301 59.04 -35.48 -11.86
C PHE A 301 59.00 -35.64 -13.38
N SER A 302 57.83 -35.45 -13.96
CA SER A 302 57.57 -35.45 -15.41
C SER A 302 57.48 -34.01 -15.95
N PRO A 303 57.72 -33.78 -17.26
CA PRO A 303 57.51 -32.47 -17.85
C PRO A 303 56.11 -31.91 -17.57
N GLY A 304 56.05 -30.69 -17.02
CA GLY A 304 54.83 -30.03 -16.57
C GLY A 304 54.54 -30.16 -15.08
N ASP A 305 55.17 -31.11 -14.37
CA ASP A 305 55.01 -31.23 -12.92
C ASP A 305 55.64 -30.04 -12.19
N GLU A 306 54.98 -29.61 -11.12
CA GLU A 306 55.36 -28.43 -10.34
C GLU A 306 55.89 -28.81 -8.96
N LEU A 307 57.11 -28.37 -8.67
CA LEU A 307 57.72 -28.42 -7.35
C LEU A 307 57.49 -27.07 -6.64
N TYR A 308 56.70 -27.11 -5.57
CA TYR A 308 56.43 -25.94 -4.74
C TYR A 308 57.60 -25.63 -3.80
N LEU A 309 58.08 -24.39 -3.86
CA LEU A 309 59.12 -23.87 -2.98
C LEU A 309 58.46 -22.93 -1.96
N GLY A 310 58.71 -23.14 -0.66
CA GLY A 310 58.12 -22.32 0.40
C GLY A 310 58.51 -20.82 0.33
N ALA A 311 57.73 -19.96 0.99
CA ALA A 311 57.94 -18.51 0.98
C ALA A 311 58.67 -17.99 2.23
N PRO A 312 59.70 -17.13 2.11
CA PRO A 312 60.73 -17.13 1.07
C PRO A 312 61.83 -18.10 1.54
N SER A 313 61.63 -19.41 1.35
CA SER A 313 62.40 -20.42 2.08
C SER A 313 63.70 -20.85 1.41
N SER A 314 64.51 -19.89 0.91
CA SER A 314 65.95 -19.90 1.20
C SER A 314 66.77 -18.89 0.39
N PHE A 315 67.54 -18.10 1.14
CA PHE A 315 68.92 -17.75 0.85
C PHE A 315 69.80 -18.95 1.26
N TYR A 316 70.75 -19.40 0.44
CA TYR A 316 71.91 -20.15 0.95
C TYR A 316 73.22 -19.42 0.57
N GLY A 317 73.84 -18.79 1.58
CA GLY A 317 75.20 -18.28 1.46
C GLY A 317 76.21 -19.42 1.29
N ASN A 318 77.50 -19.13 1.48
CA ASN A 318 78.57 -20.14 1.42
C ASN A 318 78.25 -21.34 2.34
N ASP A 319 77.98 -22.50 1.75
CA ASP A 319 77.79 -23.80 2.42
C ASP A 319 79.13 -24.47 2.76
N GLY A 320 80.24 -23.76 2.59
CA GLY A 320 81.60 -24.27 2.72
C GLY A 320 82.18 -24.80 1.40
N SER A 321 81.41 -24.83 0.30
CA SER A 321 81.88 -25.28 -1.02
C SER A 321 82.68 -24.23 -1.80
N GLY A 322 82.74 -22.99 -1.32
CA GLY A 322 83.37 -21.89 -2.05
C GLY A 322 82.52 -21.28 -3.18
N SER A 323 81.24 -21.68 -3.28
CA SER A 323 80.28 -21.18 -4.28
C SER A 323 79.03 -20.56 -3.63
N SER A 324 78.31 -19.70 -4.36
CA SER A 324 77.01 -19.19 -3.93
C SER A 324 75.89 -20.18 -4.27
N VAL A 325 74.97 -20.45 -3.34
CA VAL A 325 73.94 -21.48 -3.49
C VAL A 325 72.53 -20.84 -3.43
N GLY A 326 71.55 -21.43 -4.10
CA GLY A 326 70.18 -20.96 -4.08
C GLY A 326 69.99 -19.61 -4.80
N TRP A 327 69.05 -18.82 -4.30
CA TRP A 327 68.74 -17.49 -4.83
C TRP A 327 68.45 -16.50 -3.69
N THR A 328 68.52 -15.21 -4.01
CA THR A 328 67.92 -14.17 -3.18
C THR A 328 66.84 -13.44 -3.96
N MET A 329 65.76 -13.09 -3.27
CA MET A 329 64.68 -12.32 -3.85
C MET A 329 64.55 -10.98 -3.13
N LYS A 330 64.33 -9.91 -3.92
CA LYS A 330 63.81 -8.64 -3.41
C LYS A 330 62.60 -8.23 -4.24
N THR A 331 61.68 -7.51 -3.62
CA THR A 331 60.51 -6.95 -4.29
C THR A 331 60.39 -5.47 -3.98
N ASP A 332 60.01 -4.70 -4.99
CA ASP A 332 59.60 -3.31 -4.84
C ASP A 332 58.17 -3.12 -5.35
N ALA A 333 57.76 -1.87 -5.59
CA ALA A 333 56.40 -1.56 -6.04
C ALA A 333 56.09 -1.94 -7.49
N THR A 334 57.12 -2.24 -8.29
CA THR A 334 57.02 -2.45 -9.74
C THR A 334 57.55 -3.81 -10.17
N ASN A 335 58.59 -4.32 -9.50
CA ASN A 335 59.35 -5.47 -9.92
C ASN A 335 59.64 -6.46 -8.78
N ILE A 336 59.71 -7.73 -9.17
CA ILE A 336 60.30 -8.83 -8.40
C ILE A 336 61.66 -9.13 -9.02
N PHE A 337 62.71 -9.15 -8.20
CA PHE A 337 64.06 -9.47 -8.63
C PHE A 337 64.52 -10.75 -7.94
N ILE A 338 65.01 -11.71 -8.72
CA ILE A 338 65.57 -12.96 -8.21
C ILE A 338 67.00 -13.06 -8.73
N LYS A 339 67.95 -13.02 -7.81
CA LYS A 339 69.37 -13.22 -8.12
C LYS A 339 69.72 -14.68 -7.83
N CYS A 340 70.11 -15.39 -8.87
CA CYS A 340 70.54 -16.77 -8.80
C CYS A 340 72.02 -16.85 -8.38
N GLY A 341 72.35 -17.79 -7.49
CA GLY A 341 73.71 -18.16 -7.12
C GLY A 341 74.42 -18.97 -8.22
N ASN A 342 75.57 -19.54 -7.90
CA ASN A 342 76.27 -20.45 -8.81
C ASN A 342 75.60 -21.84 -8.87
N ASN A 343 75.10 -22.33 -7.73
CA ASN A 343 74.34 -23.59 -7.62
C ASN A 343 72.89 -23.24 -7.26
N VAL A 344 72.04 -22.99 -8.26
CA VAL A 344 70.78 -22.27 -8.04
C VAL A 344 69.67 -23.18 -7.52
N LEU A 345 69.53 -24.38 -8.07
CA LEU A 345 68.41 -25.26 -7.71
C LEU A 345 68.71 -26.05 -6.42
N PRO A 346 67.68 -26.32 -5.59
CA PRO A 346 67.86 -27.04 -4.35
C PRO A 346 68.11 -28.54 -4.61
N ASN A 347 68.76 -29.19 -3.65
CA ASN A 347 68.66 -30.65 -3.53
C ASN A 347 67.26 -31.00 -3.02
N VAL A 348 66.65 -32.02 -3.62
CA VAL A 348 65.32 -32.49 -3.26
C VAL A 348 65.35 -33.98 -2.96
N VAL A 349 64.36 -34.45 -2.22
CA VAL A 349 64.07 -35.88 -2.13
C VAL A 349 63.43 -36.30 -3.46
N ASN A 350 64.02 -37.30 -4.10
CA ASN A 350 63.49 -37.91 -5.31
C ASN A 350 62.12 -38.52 -5.02
N ILE A 351 61.09 -38.09 -5.72
CA ILE A 351 59.71 -38.50 -5.41
C ILE A 351 59.47 -39.99 -5.70
N SER A 352 60.26 -40.60 -6.59
CA SER A 352 60.14 -42.02 -6.94
C SER A 352 60.96 -42.94 -6.03
N SER A 353 62.16 -42.52 -5.61
CA SER A 353 63.08 -43.38 -4.85
C SER A 353 63.25 -43.02 -3.37
N GLY A 354 62.82 -41.83 -2.95
CA GLY A 354 63.02 -41.32 -1.59
C GLY A 354 64.47 -40.95 -1.23
N GLY A 355 65.42 -41.07 -2.16
CA GLY A 355 66.82 -40.65 -1.99
C GLY A 355 67.05 -39.20 -2.39
N ASP A 356 68.22 -38.64 -2.07
CA ASP A 356 68.58 -37.28 -2.47
C ASP A 356 68.78 -37.15 -3.99
N SER A 357 68.41 -36.02 -4.56
CA SER A 357 68.59 -35.69 -5.97
C SER A 357 68.88 -34.20 -6.16
N SER A 358 69.98 -33.90 -6.84
CA SER A 358 70.32 -32.53 -7.26
C SER A 358 69.61 -32.21 -8.57
N LEU A 359 68.82 -31.14 -8.56
CA LEU A 359 68.13 -30.66 -9.75
C LEU A 359 69.11 -29.92 -10.69
N THR A 360 68.84 -29.96 -12.00
CA THR A 360 69.70 -29.34 -13.02
C THR A 360 68.94 -28.24 -13.77
N GLU A 361 69.56 -27.07 -13.95
CA GLU A 361 68.90 -25.86 -14.47
C GLU A 361 68.22 -26.07 -15.82
N VAL A 362 68.80 -26.87 -16.72
CA VAL A 362 68.23 -27.13 -18.06
C VAL A 362 66.91 -27.90 -18.03
N ASN A 363 66.64 -28.60 -16.92
CA ASN A 363 65.44 -29.43 -16.77
C ASN A 363 64.30 -28.72 -16.04
N TRP A 364 64.50 -27.47 -15.57
CA TRP A 364 63.52 -26.77 -14.74
C TRP A 364 63.43 -25.29 -15.06
N ASN A 365 62.21 -24.77 -15.11
CA ASN A 365 61.94 -23.34 -15.18
C ASN A 365 61.38 -22.82 -13.86
N MET A 366 61.70 -21.58 -13.49
CA MET A 366 61.07 -20.89 -12.36
C MET A 366 59.79 -20.19 -12.79
N VAL A 367 58.71 -20.36 -12.02
CA VAL A 367 57.50 -19.56 -12.09
C VAL A 367 57.31 -18.81 -10.77
N VAL A 368 56.98 -17.53 -10.87
CA VAL A 368 56.78 -16.64 -9.74
C VAL A 368 55.32 -16.22 -9.69
N ARG A 369 54.67 -16.49 -8.57
CA ARG A 369 53.31 -16.02 -8.28
C ARG A 369 53.37 -15.01 -7.15
N ALA A 370 52.65 -13.92 -7.28
CA ALA A 370 52.64 -12.85 -6.29
C ALA A 370 51.24 -12.29 -6.07
N TRP A 371 51.00 -11.78 -4.87
CA TRP A 371 49.71 -11.24 -4.44
C TRP A 371 49.89 -9.95 -3.65
N ALA A 372 49.05 -8.95 -3.89
CA ALA A 372 49.16 -7.61 -3.27
C ALA A 372 47.82 -7.03 -2.79
#